data_AF-A0A1Q8VHZ9-F1
#
_entry.id   AF-A0A1Q8VHZ9-F1
#
_cell.length_a   1.000
_cell.length_b   1.000
_cell.length_c   1.000
_cell.angle_alpha   90.00
_cell.angle_beta   90.00
_cell.angle_gamma   90.00
#
_symmetry.space_group_name_H-M   'P 1'
#
loop_
_entity.id
_entity.type
_entity.pdbx_description
1 polymer ?
#
loop_
_entity_poly.entity_id
_entity_poly.type
_entity_poly.pdbx_seq_one_letter_code
_entity_poly.pdbx_strand_id
1 'polypeptide(L)'
;MGFVAAPAIEATRSGQLRADDDGRDGVALRMRELDRPVEDPHVHRVSQISANRWNHHVVVKTMEAAQSDWLRDLIRAGYEFAAR
;
A
#
# COMPACT_ATOMS: atom_id res chain seq x y z
N MET A 1 -14.98 -1.74 24.19
CA MET A 1 -13.59 -2.16 23.92
C MET A 1 -13.25 -1.65 22.54
N GLY A 2 -12.44 -0.59 22.46
CA GLY A 2 -12.31 0.23 21.24
C GLY A 2 -11.64 -0.53 20.10
N PHE A 3 -12.31 -0.57 18.94
CA PHE A 3 -11.67 -0.94 17.68
C PHE A 3 -10.83 0.27 17.26
N VAL A 4 -9.52 0.20 17.45
CA VAL A 4 -8.63 1.11 16.73
C VAL A 4 -8.61 0.57 15.31
N ALA A 5 -9.46 1.14 14.44
CA ALA A 5 -9.30 0.94 13.01
C ALA A 5 -7.90 1.45 12.69
N ALA A 6 -6.98 0.53 12.39
CA ALA A 6 -5.70 0.88 11.82
C ALA A 6 -5.98 1.75 10.59
N PRO A 7 -5.16 2.77 10.30
CA PRO A 7 -5.34 3.49 9.05
C PRO A 7 -5.27 2.46 7.92
N ALA A 8 -6.24 2.49 6.98
CA ALA A 8 -6.30 1.61 5.82
C ALA A 8 -4.99 1.59 5.00
N ILE A 9 -4.12 2.58 5.28
CA ILE A 9 -2.86 2.87 4.62
C ILE A 9 -1.82 3.10 5.71
N GLU A 10 -0.84 2.21 5.77
CA GLU A 10 0.32 2.38 6.66
C GLU A 10 1.51 2.82 5.79
N ALA A 11 2.01 4.03 6.02
CA ALA A 11 3.17 4.58 5.33
C ALA A 11 4.41 4.46 6.22
N THR A 12 5.44 3.81 5.72
CA THR A 12 6.72 3.69 6.43
C THR A 12 7.81 4.27 5.56
N ARG A 13 8.59 5.23 6.12
CA ARG A 13 9.85 5.67 5.51
C ARG A 13 10.82 4.49 5.61
N SER A 14 11.20 3.90 4.48
CA SER A 14 12.15 2.79 4.47
C SER A 14 13.52 3.27 4.97
N GLY A 15 13.80 3.05 6.25
CA GLY A 15 15.08 3.35 6.90
C GLY A 15 15.81 2.11 7.44
N GLN A 16 15.25 0.90 7.29
CA GLN A 16 15.91 -0.36 7.63
C GLN A 16 15.47 -1.45 6.64
N LEU A 17 16.23 -1.62 5.55
CA LEU A 17 16.16 -2.81 4.71
C LEU A 17 17.42 -3.65 4.94
N ARG A 18 17.22 -4.97 5.04
CA ARG A 18 18.30 -5.96 4.92
C ARG A 18 19.04 -5.73 3.59
N ALA A 19 20.32 -6.06 3.59
CA ALA A 19 21.38 -5.56 2.71
C ALA A 19 21.29 -5.89 1.20
N ASP A 20 20.09 -6.00 0.63
CA ASP A 20 19.88 -6.42 -0.76
C ASP A 20 19.15 -5.38 -1.63
N ASP A 21 18.85 -4.16 -1.15
CA ASP A 21 18.13 -3.13 -1.94
C ASP A 21 19.02 -1.92 -2.23
N ASP A 22 19.05 -1.55 -3.51
CA ASP A 22 19.84 -0.51 -4.19
C ASP A 22 19.54 0.92 -3.68
N GLY A 23 19.84 1.22 -2.42
CA GLY A 23 20.19 2.56 -1.88
C GLY A 23 19.31 3.77 -2.24
N ARG A 24 18.09 3.58 -2.75
CA ARG A 24 17.22 4.67 -3.23
C ARG A 24 16.12 4.96 -2.22
N ASP A 25 16.11 6.19 -1.72
CA ASP A 25 15.08 6.74 -0.85
C ASP A 25 13.69 6.58 -1.50
N GLY A 26 12.87 5.68 -0.96
CA GLY A 26 11.50 5.44 -1.39
C GLY A 26 10.57 5.32 -0.19
N VAL A 27 9.30 5.67 -0.38
CA VAL A 27 8.26 5.47 0.64
C VAL A 27 7.54 4.17 0.35
N ALA A 28 7.55 3.27 1.33
CA ALA A 28 6.77 2.04 1.27
C ALA A 28 5.38 2.32 1.85
N LEU A 29 4.36 2.04 1.04
CA LEU A 29 2.96 2.10 1.44
C LEU A 29 2.44 0.68 1.54
N ARG A 30 1.83 0.35 2.68
CA ARG A 30 1.11 -0.89 2.86
C ARG A 30 -0.37 -0.58 2.89
N MET A 31 -1.02 -0.86 1.78
CA MET A 31 -2.48 -0.81 1.68
C MET A 31 -2.99 -2.13 2.21
N ARG A 32 -3.50 -2.11 3.43
CA ARG A 32 -4.19 -3.28 3.95
C ARG A 32 -5.63 -3.14 3.49
N GLU A 33 -6.19 -4.24 2.97
CA GLU A 33 -7.63 -4.44 2.90
C GLU A 33 -8.32 -3.87 1.65
N LEU A 34 -7.94 -4.32 0.47
CA LEU A 34 -8.86 -4.27 -0.68
C LEU A 34 -9.67 -5.56 -0.78
N ASP A 35 -10.91 -5.49 -1.28
CA ASP A 35 -11.78 -6.66 -1.50
C ASP A 35 -11.36 -7.51 -2.71
N ARG A 36 -10.47 -6.97 -3.54
CA ARG A 36 -9.96 -7.60 -4.76
C ARG A 36 -8.44 -7.43 -4.91
N PRO A 37 -7.77 -8.33 -5.65
CA PRO A 37 -6.41 -8.08 -6.08
C PRO A 37 -6.37 -6.88 -7.04
N VAL A 38 -5.26 -6.15 -7.01
CA VAL A 38 -4.96 -5.05 -7.91
C VAL A 38 -3.53 -5.29 -8.36
N GLU A 39 -3.39 -5.65 -9.62
CA GLU A 39 -2.11 -5.87 -10.27
C GLU A 39 -1.75 -4.61 -11.04
N ASP A 40 -0.61 -4.00 -10.70
CA ASP A 40 -0.11 -2.79 -11.34
C ASP A 40 1.43 -2.79 -11.26
N PRO A 41 2.15 -2.22 -12.24
CA PRO A 41 3.62 -2.13 -12.21
C PRO A 41 4.21 -1.48 -10.94
N HIS A 42 3.45 -0.62 -10.26
CA HIS A 42 3.88 0.03 -9.02
C HIS A 42 3.63 -0.83 -7.76
N VAL A 43 2.89 -1.94 -7.89
CA VAL A 43 2.65 -2.89 -6.81
C VAL A 43 3.79 -3.90 -6.77
N HIS A 44 4.58 -3.83 -5.71
CA HIS A 44 5.69 -4.74 -5.51
C HIS A 44 5.23 -6.14 -5.07
N ARG A 45 4.16 -6.22 -4.27
CA ARG A 45 3.62 -7.49 -3.80
C ARG A 45 2.14 -7.40 -3.49
N VAL A 46 1.39 -8.40 -3.94
CA VAL A 46 0.00 -8.65 -3.56
C VAL A 46 -0.04 -9.93 -2.72
N SER A 47 -0.77 -9.92 -1.60
CA SER A 47 -1.02 -11.12 -0.81
C SER A 47 -2.45 -11.18 -0.32
N GLN A 48 -3.13 -12.30 -0.54
CA GLN A 48 -4.45 -12.55 0.02
C GLN A 48 -4.34 -12.86 1.52
N ILE A 49 -5.10 -12.14 2.34
CA ILE A 49 -5.17 -12.29 3.79
C ILE A 49 -6.42 -13.07 4.21
N SER A 50 -7.53 -12.92 3.48
CA SER A 50 -8.75 -13.72 3.62
C SER A 50 -9.53 -13.76 2.30
N ALA A 51 -10.64 -14.51 2.27
CA ALA A 51 -11.47 -14.68 1.06
C ALA A 51 -11.77 -13.35 0.34
N ASN A 52 -12.03 -12.27 1.10
CA ASN A 52 -12.39 -10.95 0.59
C ASN A 52 -11.41 -9.87 1.05
N ARG A 53 -10.14 -10.21 1.32
CA ARG A 53 -9.16 -9.25 1.82
C ARG A 53 -7.79 -9.48 1.22
N TRP A 54 -7.27 -8.45 0.57
CA TRP A 54 -5.99 -8.42 -0.09
C TRP A 54 -5.12 -7.31 0.50
N ASN A 55 -3.81 -7.55 0.58
CA ASN A 55 -2.82 -6.59 1.04
C ASN A 55 -1.87 -6.27 -0.11
N HIS A 56 -1.67 -4.99 -0.36
CA HIS A 56 -0.86 -4.48 -1.46
C HIS A 56 0.31 -3.68 -0.89
N HIS A 57 1.50 -4.17 -1.17
CA HIS A 57 2.74 -3.48 -0.87
C HIS A 57 3.15 -2.66 -2.09
N VAL A 58 3.15 -1.36 -1.93
CA VAL A 58 3.48 -0.39 -2.97
C VAL A 58 4.76 0.34 -2.58
N VAL A 59 5.65 0.52 -3.54
CA VAL A 59 6.88 1.29 -3.34
C VAL A 59 6.86 2.49 -4.27
N VAL A 60 6.76 3.69 -3.69
CA VAL A 60 6.78 4.95 -4.44
C VAL A 60 8.20 5.52 -4.38
N LYS A 61 8.87 5.54 -5.53
CA LYS A 61 10.26 6.00 -5.67
C LYS A 61 10.41 7.34 -6.39
N THR A 62 9.36 7.83 -7.03
CA THR A 62 9.39 9.06 -7.83
C THR A 62 8.24 9.99 -7.47
N MET A 63 8.41 11.29 -7.73
CA MET A 63 7.36 12.29 -7.50
C MET A 63 6.19 12.08 -8.46
N GLU A 64 6.47 11.63 -9.68
CA GLU A 64 5.48 11.28 -10.69
C GLU A 64 4.58 10.13 -10.20
N ALA A 65 5.16 9.08 -9.61
CA ALA A 65 4.38 8.01 -9.01
C ALA A 65 3.59 8.50 -7.79
N ALA A 66 4.17 9.40 -6.98
CA ALA A 66 3.50 10.00 -5.83
C ALA A 66 2.30 10.89 -6.21
N GLN A 67 2.35 11.52 -7.39
CA GLN A 67 1.28 12.37 -7.92
C GLN A 67 0.36 11.66 -8.92
N SER A 68 0.59 10.37 -9.16
CA SER A 68 -0.17 9.61 -10.15
C SER A 68 -1.64 9.47 -9.74
N ASP A 69 -2.53 9.56 -10.73
CA ASP A 69 -3.95 9.26 -10.53
C ASP A 69 -4.15 7.83 -10.03
N TRP A 70 -3.32 6.90 -10.48
CA TRP A 70 -3.29 5.52 -10.00
C TRP A 70 -3.13 5.42 -8.48
N LEU A 71 -2.13 6.10 -7.90
CA LEU A 71 -1.89 6.05 -6.46
C LEU A 71 -3.05 6.68 -5.69
N ARG A 72 -3.61 7.78 -6.24
CA ARG A 72 -4.77 8.45 -5.66
C ARG A 72 -6.01 7.55 -5.65
N ASP A 73 -6.28 6.85 -6.74
CA ASP A 73 -7.38 5.90 -6.85
C ASP A 73 -7.18 4.70 -5.93
N LEU A 74 -5.94 4.21 -5.78
CA LEU A 74 -5.60 3.14 -4.86
C LEU A 74 -5.85 3.55 -3.40
N ILE A 75 -5.39 4.74 -3.00
CA ILE A 75 -5.63 5.32 -1.67
C ILE A 75 -7.14 5.44 -1.41
N ARG A 76 -7.88 5.98 -2.39
CA ARG A 76 -9.34 6.14 -2.31
C ARG A 76 -10.04 4.79 -2.11
N ALA A 77 -9.66 3.77 -2.87
CA ALA A 77 -10.25 2.43 -2.75
C ALA A 77 -10.03 1.82 -1.36
N GLY A 78 -8.86 2.05 -0.74
CA GLY A 78 -8.60 1.62 0.64
C GLY A 78 -9.50 2.31 1.66
N TYR A 79 -9.72 3.62 1.53
CA TYR A 79 -10.66 4.34 2.39
C TYR A 79 -12.12 3.89 2.19
N GLU A 80 -12.55 3.70 0.95
CA GLU A 80 -13.91 3.22 0.64
C GLU A 80 -14.15 1.81 1.20
N PHE A 81 -13.14 0.93 1.18
CA PHE A 81 -13.25 -0.38 1.81
C PHE A 81 -13.35 -0.28 3.34
N ALA A 82 -12.48 0.51 3.98
CA ALA A 82 -12.46 0.65 5.43
C ALA A 82 -13.71 1.33 6.02
N ALA A 83 -14.46 2.06 5.19
CA ALA A 83 -15.71 2.71 5.57
C ALA A 83 -16.94 1.78 5.54
N ARG A 84 -16.79 0.52 5.11
CA ARG A 84 -17.88 -0.47 4.97
C ARG A 84 -18.04 -1.36 6.18
#